data_AF-A0A1R3IP61-F1
#
_entry.id   AF-A0A1R3IP61-F1
#
_cell.length_a   1.000
_cell.length_b   1.000
_cell.length_c   1.000
_cell.angle_alpha   90.00
_cell.angle_beta   90.00
_cell.angle_gamma   90.00
#
_symmetry.space_group_name_H-M   'P 1'
#
loop_
_entity.id
_entity.type
_entity.pdbx_description
1 polymer ?
#
loop_
_entity_poly.entity_id
_entity_poly.type
_entity_poly.pdbx_seq_one_letter_code
_entity_poly.pdbx_strand_id
1 'polypeptide(L)'
;MEEYGRHQARLARTIYEALSKNLNLDPVKTKSYLSEATGFIRVHRYPGIAEGSQAWGVGAISEDEYLSVKHRVRVNKQEDRISLNYFVFPDYDTVIQSSKYGPFTYTDFCEQAQKDFETVGFKIGLAGFKSNRAIN
;
A
#
# COMPACT_ATOMS: atom_id res chain seq x y z
N MET A 1 22.01 0.35 -6.45
CA MET A 1 20.62 0.10 -6.00
C MET A 1 20.31 0.76 -4.68
N GLU A 2 21.20 0.72 -3.68
CA GLU A 2 20.98 1.37 -2.38
C GLU A 2 20.74 2.88 -2.48
N GLU A 3 21.54 3.60 -3.28
CA GLU A 3 21.38 5.04 -3.48
C GLU A 3 20.01 5.39 -4.10
N TYR A 4 19.59 4.61 -5.11
CA TYR A 4 18.27 4.73 -5.70
C TYR A 4 17.16 4.49 -4.67
N GLY A 5 17.32 3.49 -3.80
CA GLY A 5 16.40 3.23 -2.68
C GLY A 5 16.29 4.39 -1.72
N ARG A 6 17.41 5.00 -1.33
CA ARG A 6 17.41 6.20 -0.47
C ARG A 6 16.67 7.37 -1.12
N HIS A 7 16.85 7.58 -2.42
CA HIS A 7 16.12 8.63 -3.14
C HIS A 7 14.62 8.35 -3.25
N GLN A 8 14.22 7.10 -3.50
CA GLN A 8 12.81 6.71 -3.52
C GLN A 8 12.16 6.84 -2.14
N ALA A 9 12.84 6.43 -1.08
CA ALA A 9 12.38 6.62 0.30
C ALA A 9 12.14 8.10 0.62
N ARG A 10 13.09 8.97 0.26
CA ARG A 10 12.93 10.43 0.40
C ARG A 10 11.72 10.96 -0.35
N LEU A 11 11.53 10.54 -1.61
CA LEU A 11 10.36 10.94 -2.41
C LEU A 11 9.05 10.47 -1.78
N ALA A 12 8.98 9.20 -1.35
CA ALA A 12 7.80 8.63 -0.71
C ALA A 12 7.43 9.40 0.58
N ARG A 13 8.43 9.72 1.41
CA ARG A 13 8.27 10.55 2.61
C ARG A 13 7.71 11.93 2.24
N THR A 14 8.31 12.62 1.28
CA THR A 14 7.85 13.96 0.85
C THR A 14 6.42 13.93 0.33
N ILE A 15 6.05 12.94 -0.49
CA ILE A 15 4.68 12.77 -0.99
C ILE A 15 3.73 12.54 0.18
N TYR A 16 4.08 11.63 1.10
CA TYR A 16 3.24 11.31 2.25
C TYR A 16 3.05 12.49 3.21
N GLU A 17 4.10 13.27 3.47
CA GLU A 17 4.02 14.49 4.27
C GLU A 17 3.07 15.53 3.63
N ALA A 18 3.13 15.68 2.30
CA ALA A 18 2.21 16.57 1.58
C ALA A 18 0.76 16.09 1.66
N LEU A 19 0.52 14.78 1.49
CA LEU A 19 -0.81 14.17 1.64
C LEU A 19 -1.35 14.33 3.08
N SER A 20 -0.51 14.07 4.08
CA SER A 20 -0.88 14.15 5.49
C SER A 20 -1.26 15.57 5.91
N LYS A 21 -0.53 16.58 5.41
CA LYS A 21 -0.89 18.00 5.61
C LYS A 21 -2.22 18.35 4.95
N ASN A 22 -2.45 17.90 3.72
CA ASN A 22 -3.69 18.18 3.00
C ASN A 22 -4.92 17.57 3.71
N LEU A 23 -4.75 16.39 4.29
CA LEU A 23 -5.77 15.66 5.04
C LEU A 23 -5.89 16.12 6.51
N ASN A 24 -5.12 17.12 6.96
CA ASN A 24 -5.06 17.57 8.36
C ASN A 24 -4.83 16.43 9.37
N LEU A 25 -3.99 15.45 9.01
CA LEU A 25 -3.68 14.34 9.90
C LEU A 25 -2.76 14.77 11.05
N ASP A 26 -2.91 14.12 12.21
CA ASP A 26 -2.05 14.35 13.38
C ASP A 26 -0.56 14.11 13.03
N PRO A 27 0.31 15.13 13.16
CA PRO A 27 1.74 15.03 12.83
C PRO A 27 2.54 14.04 13.68
N VAL A 28 2.06 13.73 14.89
CA VAL A 28 2.69 12.75 15.79
C VAL A 28 2.31 11.34 15.35
N LYS A 29 1.03 11.12 15.04
CA LYS A 29 0.51 9.81 14.64
C LYS A 29 1.04 9.36 13.28
N THR A 30 1.09 10.29 12.32
CA THR A 30 1.48 10.04 10.92
C THR A 30 2.92 9.57 10.73
N LYS A 31 3.84 9.86 11.65
CA LYS A 31 5.23 9.36 11.57
C LYS A 31 5.33 7.85 11.51
N SER A 32 4.40 7.14 12.17
CA SER A 32 4.38 5.67 12.25
C SER A 32 3.66 5.00 11.05
N TYR A 33 2.98 5.80 10.23
CA TYR A 33 2.18 5.34 9.09
C TYR A 33 3.01 5.21 7.79
N LEU A 34 4.25 5.71 7.79
CA LEU A 34 5.23 5.48 6.74
C LEU A 34 6.56 5.09 7.38
N SER A 35 6.94 3.83 7.24
CA SER A 35 8.21 3.31 7.73
C SER A 35 9.16 3.00 6.58
N GLU A 36 10.29 3.68 6.53
CA GLU A 36 11.32 3.38 5.53
C GLU A 36 11.95 2.01 5.75
N ALA A 37 11.86 1.46 6.97
CA ALA A 37 12.35 0.12 7.30
C ALA A 37 11.51 -1.00 6.65
N THR A 38 10.23 -0.74 6.39
CA THR A 38 9.36 -1.68 5.64
C THR A 38 9.44 -1.46 4.13
N GLY A 39 10.21 -0.46 3.70
CA GLY A 39 10.38 -0.08 2.31
C GLY A 39 11.22 -1.09 1.52
N PHE A 40 10.76 -1.50 0.34
CA PHE A 40 11.56 -2.34 -0.56
C PHE A 40 11.39 -1.95 -2.02
N ILE A 41 12.47 -2.14 -2.78
CA ILE A 41 12.45 -2.02 -4.23
C ILE A 41 12.12 -3.37 -4.83
N ARG A 42 11.08 -3.41 -5.68
CA ARG A 42 10.79 -4.56 -6.52
C ARG A 42 11.19 -4.23 -7.96
N VAL A 43 12.10 -5.04 -8.50
CA VAL A 43 12.47 -5.01 -9.92
C VAL A 43 11.58 -5.98 -10.66
N HIS A 44 10.89 -5.48 -11.69
CA HIS A 44 10.15 -6.33 -12.62
C HIS A 44 10.80 -6.27 -13.99
N ARG A 45 11.04 -7.43 -14.59
CA ARG A 45 11.31 -7.58 -16.01
C ARG A 45 10.07 -8.20 -16.64
N TYR A 46 9.54 -7.57 -17.68
CA TYR A 46 8.43 -8.07 -18.47
C TYR A 46 8.97 -8.49 -19.84
N PRO A 47 9.30 -9.78 -20.02
CA PRO A 47 9.60 -10.31 -21.33
C PRO A 47 8.34 -10.25 -22.21
N GLY A 48 8.51 -10.22 -23.53
CA GLY A 48 7.41 -10.23 -24.50
C GLY A 48 6.58 -11.51 -24.49
N ILE A 49 5.66 -11.66 -23.53
CA ILE A 49 4.74 -12.81 -23.39
C ILE A 49 3.32 -12.35 -22.98
N ALA A 50 2.29 -13.19 -23.19
CA ALA A 50 0.89 -12.77 -23.01
C ALA A 50 0.42 -12.78 -21.53
N GLU A 51 0.04 -11.58 -21.05
CA GLU A 51 -0.83 -11.24 -19.89
C GLU A 51 -0.32 -11.41 -18.43
N GLY A 52 -0.78 -10.54 -17.52
CA GLY A 52 -0.33 -10.45 -16.11
C GLY A 52 -1.35 -9.83 -15.13
N SER A 53 -1.16 -10.08 -13.82
CA SER A 53 -2.10 -9.89 -12.70
C SER A 53 -1.88 -8.61 -11.82
N GLN A 54 -2.84 -8.32 -10.90
CA GLN A 54 -3.15 -7.03 -10.21
C GLN A 54 -2.46 -6.76 -8.83
N ALA A 55 -2.45 -5.49 -8.36
CA ALA A 55 -1.98 -5.04 -7.01
C ALA A 55 -2.81 -3.86 -6.38
N TRP A 56 -2.71 -3.64 -5.04
CA TRP A 56 -3.56 -2.74 -4.19
C TRP A 56 -2.86 -2.08 -2.95
N GLY A 57 -3.39 -0.97 -2.38
CA GLY A 57 -2.81 -0.09 -1.31
C GLY A 57 -3.71 1.06 -0.72
N VAL A 58 -3.10 2.23 -0.45
CA VAL A 58 -3.48 3.56 0.18
C VAL A 58 -4.87 3.86 0.81
N GLY A 59 -5.99 3.26 0.38
CA GLY A 59 -7.34 3.79 0.68
C GLY A 59 -7.72 3.90 2.17
N ALA A 60 -7.30 2.96 3.02
CA ALA A 60 -7.64 3.00 4.46
C ALA A 60 -7.05 4.20 5.20
N ILE A 61 -5.82 4.60 4.87
CA ILE A 61 -5.09 5.64 5.59
C ILE A 61 -5.73 7.02 5.35
N SER A 62 -6.34 7.19 4.19
CA SER A 62 -6.93 8.45 3.75
C SER A 62 -8.45 8.53 3.94
N GLU A 63 -9.07 7.65 4.73
CA GLU A 63 -10.54 7.57 4.82
C GLU A 63 -11.24 7.43 3.45
N ASP A 64 -10.65 6.67 2.54
CA ASP A 64 -11.07 6.53 1.14
C ASP A 64 -11.00 7.81 0.27
N GLU A 65 -10.45 8.94 0.77
CA GLU A 65 -10.22 10.15 -0.03
C GLU A 65 -9.25 9.91 -1.19
N TYR A 66 -8.25 9.03 -0.97
CA TYR A 66 -7.38 8.54 -2.02
C TYR A 66 -7.69 7.09 -2.36
N LEU A 67 -7.93 6.84 -3.65
CA LEU A 67 -8.23 5.51 -4.14
C LEU A 67 -6.96 4.68 -4.31
N SER A 68 -6.99 3.45 -3.82
CA SER A 68 -6.08 2.42 -4.31
C SER A 68 -6.48 2.00 -5.72
N VAL A 69 -5.79 2.51 -6.72
CA VAL A 69 -6.15 2.29 -8.13
C VAL A 69 -5.75 0.89 -8.60
N LYS A 70 -6.72 0.17 -9.21
CA LYS A 70 -6.46 -1.04 -10.01
C LYS A 70 -5.55 -0.69 -11.18
N HIS A 71 -4.39 -1.30 -11.25
CA HIS A 71 -3.48 -1.14 -12.39
C HIS A 71 -3.07 -2.51 -12.95
N ARG A 72 -2.82 -2.56 -14.26
CA ARG A 72 -2.23 -3.71 -14.97
C ARG A 72 -1.17 -3.22 -15.95
N VAL A 73 -0.19 -4.07 -16.22
CA VAL A 73 0.82 -3.82 -17.27
C VAL A 73 0.41 -4.60 -18.51
N ARG A 74 0.27 -3.93 -19.65
CA ARG A 74 0.21 -4.62 -20.94
C ARG A 74 1.62 -4.94 -21.40
N VAL A 75 1.83 -6.15 -21.89
CA VAL A 75 3.14 -6.59 -22.35
C VAL A 75 3.45 -5.96 -23.71
N ASN A 76 4.65 -5.39 -23.81
CA ASN A 76 5.22 -4.95 -25.08
C ASN A 76 5.82 -6.16 -25.79
N LYS A 77 5.39 -6.42 -27.03
CA LYS A 77 5.87 -7.56 -27.83
C LYS A 77 7.14 -7.24 -28.64
N GLN A 78 7.49 -5.97 -28.75
CA GLN A 78 8.60 -5.50 -29.58
C GLN A 78 9.89 -5.38 -28.78
N GLU A 79 9.79 -5.01 -27.49
CA GLU A 79 10.93 -4.77 -26.62
C GLU A 79 10.65 -5.19 -25.19
N ASP A 80 11.70 -5.64 -24.50
CA ASP A 80 11.66 -5.90 -23.06
C ASP A 80 11.44 -4.60 -22.28
N ARG A 81 10.60 -4.67 -21.24
CA ARG A 81 10.40 -3.56 -20.30
C ARG A 81 10.91 -3.93 -18.91
N ILE A 82 11.75 -3.08 -18.34
CA ILE A 82 12.14 -3.15 -16.93
C ILE A 82 11.45 -2.01 -16.18
N SER A 83 10.88 -2.30 -15.01
CA SER A 83 10.37 -1.27 -14.10
C SER A 83 10.83 -1.52 -12.67
N LEU A 84 11.12 -0.42 -11.98
CA LEU A 84 11.47 -0.41 -10.57
C LEU A 84 10.32 0.24 -9.80
N ASN A 85 9.74 -0.50 -8.85
CA ASN A 85 8.72 0.02 -7.96
C ASN A 85 9.30 0.10 -6.56
N TYR A 86 9.03 1.20 -5.85
CA TYR A 86 9.32 1.32 -4.42
C TYR A 86 8.00 1.20 -3.66
N PHE A 87 7.88 0.16 -2.84
CA PHE A 87 6.74 -0.04 -1.96
C PHE A 87 7.13 0.34 -0.53
N VAL A 88 6.26 1.07 0.17
CA VAL A 88 6.45 1.45 1.56
C VAL A 88 5.14 1.29 2.32
N PHE A 89 5.22 0.86 3.57
CA PHE A 89 4.06 0.52 4.39
C PHE A 89 4.21 1.15 5.79
N PRO A 90 3.14 1.16 6.61
CA PRO A 90 3.26 1.45 8.03
C PRO A 90 4.23 0.49 8.72
N ASP A 91 4.72 0.86 9.91
CA ASP A 91 5.35 -0.13 10.78
C ASP A 91 4.36 -1.24 11.14
N TYR A 92 4.88 -2.45 11.37
CA TYR A 92 4.09 -3.65 11.61
C TYR A 92 3.09 -3.50 12.76
N ASP A 93 3.55 -2.96 13.90
CA ASP A 93 2.75 -2.79 15.12
C ASP A 93 1.93 -1.48 15.13
N THR A 94 2.03 -0.67 14.07
CA THR A 94 1.31 0.59 14.00
C THR A 94 -0.19 0.34 13.89
N VAL A 95 -0.93 0.85 14.86
CA VAL A 95 -2.40 0.80 14.86
C VAL A 95 -2.98 1.81 13.88
N ILE A 96 -3.55 1.30 12.80
CA ILE A 96 -4.35 2.01 11.82
C ILE A 96 -5.80 2.02 12.32
N GLN A 97 -6.40 3.20 12.40
CA GLN A 97 -7.80 3.38 12.80
C GLN A 97 -8.33 4.68 12.22
N SER A 98 -9.61 4.70 11.86
CA SER A 98 -10.31 5.90 11.38
C SER A 98 -11.79 5.84 11.73
N SER A 99 -12.57 6.83 11.27
CA SER A 99 -14.02 6.82 11.40
C SER A 99 -14.69 5.59 10.75
N LYS A 100 -14.16 5.15 9.60
CA LYS A 100 -14.71 4.05 8.78
C LYS A 100 -14.14 2.68 9.11
N TYR A 101 -12.96 2.61 9.72
CA TYR A 101 -12.25 1.36 10.00
C TYR A 101 -11.98 1.23 11.50
N GLY A 102 -12.30 0.07 12.07
CA GLY A 102 -11.90 -0.27 13.44
C GLY A 102 -10.37 -0.31 13.57
N PRO A 103 -9.82 -0.35 14.79
CA PRO A 103 -8.37 -0.44 14.98
C PRO A 103 -7.83 -1.78 14.49
N PHE A 104 -6.78 -1.75 13.67
CA PHE A 104 -6.00 -2.91 13.23
C PHE A 104 -4.55 -2.51 12.96
N THR A 105 -3.63 -3.45 13.02
CA THR A 105 -2.20 -3.25 12.72
C THR A 105 -1.86 -3.64 11.29
N TYR A 106 -0.70 -3.23 10.78
CA TYR A 106 -0.23 -3.73 9.48
C TYR A 106 0.01 -5.25 9.53
N THR A 107 0.43 -5.79 10.68
CA THR A 107 0.49 -7.24 10.92
C THR A 107 -0.87 -7.92 10.73
N ASP A 108 -1.93 -7.41 11.35
CA ASP A 108 -3.29 -7.96 11.20
C ASP A 108 -3.72 -8.00 9.73
N PHE A 109 -3.41 -6.94 8.98
CA PHE A 109 -3.71 -6.85 7.56
C PHE A 109 -2.94 -7.87 6.72
N CYS A 110 -1.68 -8.13 7.05
CA CYS A 110 -0.87 -9.16 6.40
C CYS A 110 -1.39 -10.58 6.69
N GLU A 111 -1.73 -10.87 7.95
CA GLU A 111 -2.29 -12.16 8.35
C GLU A 111 -3.65 -12.42 7.70
N GLN A 112 -4.53 -11.42 7.67
CA GLN A 112 -5.82 -11.55 6.98
C GLN A 112 -5.61 -11.80 5.49
N ALA A 113 -4.68 -11.09 4.84
CA ALA A 113 -4.38 -11.31 3.44
C ALA A 113 -3.90 -12.74 3.15
N GLN A 114 -3.08 -13.32 4.03
CA GLN A 114 -2.63 -14.70 3.92
C GLN A 114 -3.82 -15.67 4.03
N LYS A 115 -4.70 -15.48 5.02
CA LYS A 115 -5.93 -16.29 5.19
C LYS A 115 -6.85 -16.16 3.98
N ASP A 116 -7.00 -14.97 3.41
CA ASP A 116 -7.81 -14.75 2.20
C ASP A 116 -7.28 -15.57 1.01
N PHE A 117 -5.95 -15.58 0.80
CA PHE A 117 -5.36 -16.40 -0.26
C PHE A 117 -5.58 -17.90 -0.03
N GLU A 118 -5.44 -18.37 1.21
CA GLU A 118 -5.64 -19.79 1.56
C GLU A 118 -7.10 -20.23 1.40
N THR A 119 -8.05 -19.35 1.66
CA THR A 119 -9.48 -19.71 1.71
C THR A 119 -10.22 -19.43 0.41
N VAL A 120 -9.97 -18.28 -0.22
CA VAL A 120 -10.71 -17.83 -1.43
C VAL A 120 -9.82 -17.64 -2.65
N GLY A 121 -8.50 -17.84 -2.51
CA GLY A 121 -7.54 -17.75 -3.62
C GLY A 121 -7.15 -16.33 -4.02
N PHE A 122 -7.68 -15.31 -3.36
CA PHE A 122 -7.34 -13.91 -3.60
C PHE A 122 -7.53 -13.06 -2.33
N LYS A 123 -6.71 -12.03 -2.17
CA LYS A 123 -6.84 -11.07 -1.08
C LYS A 123 -8.13 -10.24 -1.18
N ILE A 124 -8.91 -10.18 -0.10
CA ILE A 124 -10.16 -9.39 0.01
C ILE A 124 -9.83 -7.92 0.36
N GLY A 125 -8.84 -7.71 1.22
CA GLY A 125 -8.35 -6.38 1.59
C GLY A 125 -9.07 -5.78 2.79
N LEU A 126 -9.46 -4.50 2.71
CA LEU A 126 -9.87 -3.71 3.88
C LEU A 126 -11.29 -3.98 4.39
N ALA A 127 -12.08 -4.78 3.67
CA ALA A 127 -13.48 -5.03 4.01
C ALA A 127 -13.65 -5.63 5.41
N GLY A 128 -12.75 -6.52 5.82
CA GLY A 128 -12.76 -7.15 7.15
C GLY A 128 -12.45 -6.22 8.32
N PHE A 129 -12.01 -4.99 8.05
CA PHE A 129 -11.61 -4.02 9.07
C PHE A 129 -12.60 -2.85 9.21
N LYS A 130 -13.70 -2.85 8.45
CA LYS A 130 -14.71 -1.79 8.55
C LYS A 130 -15.32 -1.73 9.96
N SER A 131 -15.49 -0.53 10.48
CA SER A 131 -16.13 -0.31 11.78
C SER A 131 -17.60 -0.68 11.70
N ASN A 132 -18.09 -1.44 12.68
CA ASN A 132 -19.52 -1.77 12.84
C ASN A 132 -20.34 -0.60 13.44
N ARG A 133 -19.77 0.59 13.58
CA ARG A 133 -20.54 1.76 14.04
C ARG A 133 -21.57 2.12 12.97
N ALA A 134 -22.82 1.75 13.21
CA ALA A 134 -23.95 2.33 12.52
C ALA A 134 -23.83 3.86 12.61
N ILE A 135 -23.98 4.53 11.47
CA ILE A 135 -24.17 5.97 11.41
C ILE A 135 -25.52 6.20 12.13
N ASN A 136 -25.45 6.63 13.40
CA ASN A 136 -26.60 7.18 14.12
C ASN A 136 -26.74 8.65 13.77
#